data_AF-A0A947YQL5-F1
#
_entry.id   AF-A0A947YQL5-F1
#
_cell.length_a   1.000
_cell.length_b   1.000
_cell.length_c   1.000
_cell.angle_alpha   90.00
_cell.angle_beta   90.00
_cell.angle_gamma   90.00
#
_symmetry.space_group_name_H-M   'P 1'
#
loop_
_entity.id
_entity.type
_entity.pdbx_description
1 polymer ?
#
loop_
_entity_poly.entity_id
_entity_poly.type
_entity_poly.pdbx_seq_one_letter_code
_entity_poly.pdbx_strand_id
1 'polypeptide(L)'
;QRHIIVGEMYNSGQSLDRITDWFGIKQETALDYLLKYLRQGYSLKPDGLLACSTVPPEKRMLILETFDRLGAEYLKPVFEAFDGEIGYEELKPLRLYYLSRNNLIPETSRDKPCRKQIVCLANSRKYSGHCVAGKELFSDHIGPWIRPISEQETGELSKDEIKLQGAQAPKLLDVITVSLKRQQPHSYQTENYLLGKDAWIKNRELPVTDLPKLCDDVDSLWINNYHSSTGLNDRIPEDLADEKLSSSLLFIKPDNLCIVVEQGSDSLKKVRAKFSFKGIEYSFRVTDPAIEERAFKKDLGQYRIKKDDVYLTVSLGEPYNGYCYKLVAGIVNL
;
A
#
# COMPACT_ATOMS: atom_id res chain seq x y z
N GLN A 1 5.86 -2.78 24.02
CA GLN A 1 5.19 -1.59 24.55
C GLN A 1 6.20 -0.47 24.82
N ARG A 2 7.25 -0.66 25.65
CA ARG A 2 8.28 0.38 25.87
C ARG A 2 8.91 0.95 24.60
N HIS A 3 9.24 0.09 23.63
CA HIS A 3 9.84 0.51 22.36
C HIS A 3 8.89 1.33 21.47
N ILE A 4 7.56 1.19 21.64
CA ILE A 4 6.55 1.98 20.92
C ILE A 4 6.54 3.41 21.49
N ILE A 5 6.46 3.54 22.81
CA ILE A 5 6.49 4.83 23.51
C ILE A 5 7.79 5.58 23.19
N VAL A 6 8.93 4.89 23.20
CA VAL A 6 10.23 5.48 22.84
C VAL A 6 10.25 5.98 21.39
N GLY A 7 9.71 5.20 20.44
CA GLY A 7 9.60 5.62 19.03
C GLY A 7 8.68 6.83 18.84
N GLU A 8 7.53 6.85 19.52
CA GLU A 8 6.59 7.97 19.49
C GLU A 8 7.19 9.25 20.09
N MET A 9 7.85 9.14 21.25
CA MET A 9 8.54 10.27 21.89
C MET A 9 9.63 10.83 20.97
N TYR A 10 10.41 9.96 20.34
CA TYR A 10 11.42 10.37 19.36
C TYR A 10 10.79 11.12 18.17
N ASN A 11 9.75 10.54 17.57
CA ASN A 11 9.03 11.16 16.44
C ASN A 11 8.33 12.48 16.81
N SER A 12 7.98 12.69 18.08
CA SER A 12 7.46 13.97 18.60
C SER A 12 8.51 15.08 18.71
N GLY A 13 9.79 14.78 18.45
CA GLY A 13 10.90 15.73 18.46
C GLY A 13 11.71 15.74 19.77
N GLN A 14 11.53 14.75 20.65
CA GLN A 14 12.37 14.63 21.84
C GLN A 14 13.76 14.08 21.48
N SER A 15 14.81 14.66 22.07
CA SER A 15 16.18 14.16 21.91
C SER A 15 16.35 12.79 22.57
N LEU A 16 17.27 11.98 22.04
CA LEU A 16 17.60 10.69 22.62
C LEU A 16 18.10 10.83 24.07
N ASP A 17 18.86 11.86 24.40
CA ASP A 17 19.34 12.14 25.76
C ASP A 17 18.17 12.30 26.76
N ARG A 18 17.15 13.06 26.37
CA ARG A 18 15.97 13.25 27.22
C ARG A 18 15.16 11.97 27.38
N ILE A 19 15.06 11.17 26.32
CA ILE A 19 14.40 9.86 26.35
C ILE A 19 15.17 8.92 27.28
N THR A 20 16.50 8.88 27.18
CA THR A 20 17.33 8.03 28.04
C THR A 20 17.20 8.40 29.51
N ASP A 21 17.19 9.70 29.83
CA ASP A 21 17.00 10.21 31.19
C ASP A 21 15.62 9.84 31.74
N TRP A 22 14.57 10.06 30.94
CA TRP A 22 13.19 9.77 31.33
C TRP A 22 12.96 8.30 31.67
N PHE A 23 13.55 7.40 30.89
CA PHE A 23 13.39 5.95 31.09
C PHE A 23 14.47 5.34 31.98
N GLY A 24 15.50 6.09 32.36
CA GLY A 24 16.67 5.59 33.08
C GLY A 24 17.41 4.49 32.30
N ILE A 25 17.54 4.63 30.98
CA ILE A 25 18.18 3.66 30.08
C ILE A 25 19.40 4.27 29.39
N LYS A 26 20.31 3.42 28.90
CA LYS A 26 21.46 3.90 28.10
C LYS A 26 21.03 4.25 26.67
N GLN A 27 21.78 5.14 26.01
CA GLN A 27 21.55 5.52 24.62
C GLN A 27 21.54 4.31 23.67
N GLU A 28 22.44 3.36 23.87
CA GLU A 28 22.45 2.11 23.10
C GLU A 28 21.12 1.34 23.21
N THR A 29 20.54 1.26 24.41
CA THR A 29 19.24 0.62 24.64
C THR A 29 18.10 1.38 23.96
N ALA A 30 18.17 2.71 23.96
CA ALA A 30 17.19 3.54 23.24
C ALA A 30 17.28 3.31 21.72
N LEU A 31 18.49 3.24 21.14
CA LEU A 31 18.70 2.92 19.73
C LEU A 31 18.18 1.51 19.38
N ASP A 32 18.38 0.52 20.24
CA ASP A 32 17.84 -0.83 20.05
C ASP A 32 16.29 -0.84 20.10
N TYR A 33 15.68 0.01 20.94
CA TYR A 33 14.23 0.21 20.94
C TYR A 33 13.73 0.90 19.66
N LEU A 34 14.43 1.90 19.15
CA LEU A 34 14.09 2.53 17.86
C LEU A 34 14.24 1.56 16.69
N LEU A 35 15.26 0.69 16.71
CA LEU A 35 15.40 -0.39 15.73
C LEU A 35 14.21 -1.36 15.80
N LYS A 36 13.80 -1.74 17.01
CA LYS A 36 12.63 -2.61 17.22
C LYS A 36 11.33 -1.94 16.77
N TYR A 37 11.21 -0.63 16.94
CA TYR A 37 10.10 0.18 16.45
C TYR A 37 10.02 0.13 14.91
N LEU A 38 11.13 0.39 14.21
CA LEU A 38 11.22 0.24 12.75
C LEU A 38 10.89 -1.19 12.28
N ARG A 39 11.41 -2.22 12.97
CA ARG A 39 11.13 -3.64 12.66
C ARG A 39 9.66 -4.02 12.79
N GLN A 40 8.85 -3.23 13.49
CA GLN A 40 7.40 -3.43 13.59
C GLN A 40 6.62 -2.68 12.52
N GLY A 41 7.31 -2.02 11.58
CA GLY A 41 6.69 -1.30 10.46
C GLY A 41 6.30 0.14 10.77
N TYR A 42 6.63 0.65 11.96
CA TYR A 42 6.48 2.07 12.25
C TYR A 42 7.59 2.88 11.57
N SER A 43 7.29 4.10 11.15
CA SER A 43 8.28 5.02 10.57
C SER A 43 9.00 5.81 11.66
N LEU A 44 10.25 6.18 11.40
CA LEU A 44 11.06 7.00 12.31
C LEU A 44 11.52 8.26 11.56
N LYS A 45 11.52 9.41 12.23
CA LYS A 45 12.12 10.63 11.66
C LYS A 45 13.64 10.45 11.57
N PRO A 46 14.29 10.79 10.43
CA PRO A 46 15.75 10.68 10.33
C PRO A 46 16.48 11.77 11.14
N ASP A 47 15.80 12.88 11.43
CA ASP A 47 16.35 14.04 12.13
C ASP A 47 16.88 13.65 13.51
N GLY A 48 18.12 14.05 13.83
CA GLY A 48 18.74 13.79 15.14
C GLY A 48 19.54 12.49 15.24
N LEU A 49 19.32 11.50 14.35
CA LEU A 49 20.07 10.23 14.39
C LEU A 49 21.55 10.42 14.03
N LEU A 50 21.85 11.31 13.09
CA LEU A 50 23.23 11.65 12.71
C LEU A 50 24.01 12.34 13.83
N ALA A 51 23.32 13.05 14.72
CA ALA A 51 23.96 13.72 15.87
C ALA A 51 24.42 12.71 16.94
N CYS A 52 23.93 11.46 16.88
CA CYS A 52 24.33 10.39 17.77
C CYS A 52 25.61 9.68 17.34
N SER A 53 26.20 10.06 16.20
CA SER A 53 27.46 9.51 15.68
C SER A 53 28.55 10.59 15.68
N THR A 54 29.78 10.22 16.02
CA THR A 54 30.96 11.10 15.94
C THR A 54 31.74 10.94 14.64
N VAL A 55 31.37 9.96 13.79
CA VAL A 55 32.04 9.68 12.51
C VAL A 55 32.02 10.94 11.61
N PRO A 56 33.13 11.32 10.96
CA PRO A 56 33.17 12.47 10.04
C PRO A 56 32.23 12.32 8.84
N PRO A 57 31.67 13.41 8.27
CA PRO A 57 30.71 13.35 7.16
C PRO A 57 31.16 12.54 5.95
N GLU A 58 32.44 12.62 5.56
CA GLU A 58 33.01 11.86 4.44
C GLU A 58 32.93 10.35 4.68
N LYS A 59 33.34 9.89 5.88
CA LYS A 59 33.23 8.48 6.25
C LYS A 59 31.76 8.04 6.41
N ARG A 60 30.85 8.92 6.83
CA ARG A 60 29.41 8.59 6.90
C ARG A 60 28.84 8.25 5.52
N MET A 61 29.16 9.02 4.50
CA MET A 61 28.68 8.72 3.13
C MET A 61 29.12 7.33 2.67
N LEU A 62 30.39 6.99 2.88
CA LEU A 62 30.92 5.67 2.54
C LEU A 62 30.23 4.54 3.33
N ILE A 63 29.89 4.76 4.60
CA ILE A 63 29.13 3.80 5.41
C ILE A 63 27.71 3.61 4.84
N LEU A 64 27.04 4.69 4.44
CA LEU A 64 25.70 4.62 3.84
C LEU A 64 25.71 3.87 2.51
N GLU A 65 26.68 4.15 1.63
CA GLU A 65 26.88 3.40 0.38
C GLU A 65 27.21 1.91 0.64
N THR A 66 27.92 1.63 1.74
CA THR A 66 28.20 0.26 2.15
C THR A 66 26.93 -0.44 2.63
N PHE A 67 25.99 0.27 3.28
CA PHE A 67 24.67 -0.26 3.59
C PHE A 67 23.82 -0.51 2.34
N ASP A 68 23.95 0.31 1.29
CA ASP A 68 23.31 0.05 -0.01
C ASP A 68 23.83 -1.26 -0.63
N ARG A 69 25.16 -1.47 -0.57
CA ARG A 69 25.82 -2.63 -1.20
C ARG A 69 25.69 -3.94 -0.42
N LEU A 70 25.85 -3.89 0.90
CA LEU A 70 25.93 -5.08 1.77
C LEU A 70 24.64 -5.33 2.56
N GLY A 71 23.70 -4.39 2.53
CA GLY A 71 22.50 -4.41 3.34
C GLY A 71 22.72 -3.89 4.77
N ALA A 72 21.62 -3.51 5.41
CA ALA A 72 21.58 -2.92 6.75
C ALA A 72 20.95 -3.83 7.82
N GLU A 73 20.79 -5.13 7.53
CA GLU A 73 20.23 -6.11 8.46
C GLU A 73 21.18 -6.36 9.65
N TYR A 74 22.41 -6.81 9.34
CA TYR A 74 23.47 -7.01 10.32
C TYR A 74 24.49 -5.89 10.20
N LEU A 75 25.02 -5.45 11.33
CA LEU A 75 26.12 -4.48 11.35
C LEU A 75 27.47 -5.14 11.04
N LYS A 76 27.57 -6.48 11.18
CA LYS A 76 28.82 -7.23 11.02
C LYS A 76 29.45 -7.08 9.62
N PRO A 77 28.71 -7.24 8.49
CA PRO A 77 29.30 -7.07 7.17
C PRO A 77 29.86 -5.67 6.91
N VAL A 78 29.17 -4.63 7.42
CA VAL A 78 29.65 -3.25 7.33
C VAL A 78 30.83 -3.02 8.26
N PHE A 79 30.80 -3.54 9.49
CA PHE A 79 31.92 -3.51 10.41
C PHE A 79 33.19 -4.14 9.79
N GLU A 80 33.05 -5.30 9.15
CA GLU A 80 34.14 -6.00 8.46
C GLU A 80 34.62 -5.24 7.21
N ALA A 81 33.74 -4.56 6.48
CA ALA A 81 34.10 -3.76 5.30
C ALA A 81 34.94 -2.52 5.64
N PHE A 82 34.98 -2.12 6.91
CA PHE A 82 35.83 -1.04 7.44
C PHE A 82 36.94 -1.59 8.36
N ASP A 83 37.30 -2.87 8.22
CA ASP A 83 38.36 -3.53 9.00
C ASP A 83 38.21 -3.38 10.54
N GLY A 84 36.98 -3.15 11.00
CA GLY A 84 36.67 -2.88 12.41
C GLY A 84 37.04 -1.48 12.93
N GLU A 85 37.49 -0.56 12.08
CA GLU A 85 37.78 0.83 12.46
C GLU A 85 36.54 1.58 12.99
N ILE A 86 35.35 1.23 12.48
CA ILE A 86 34.09 1.85 12.86
C ILE A 86 33.32 0.90 13.77
N GLY A 87 33.28 1.21 15.07
CA GLY A 87 32.61 0.41 16.08
C GLY A 87 31.08 0.34 15.92
N TYR A 88 30.46 -0.68 16.53
CA TYR A 88 29.01 -0.87 16.50
C TYR A 88 28.22 0.31 17.09
N GLU A 89 28.79 0.99 18.08
CA GLU A 89 28.21 2.19 18.70
C GLU A 89 28.00 3.34 17.70
N GLU A 90 28.89 3.47 16.71
CA GLU A 90 28.79 4.43 15.62
C GLU A 90 27.89 3.91 14.48
N LEU A 91 27.95 2.61 14.18
CA LEU A 91 27.15 2.02 13.11
C LEU A 91 25.64 1.93 13.45
N LYS A 92 25.27 1.76 14.71
CA LYS A 92 23.86 1.69 15.16
C LYS A 92 23.03 2.92 14.77
N PRO A 93 23.41 4.16 15.14
CA PRO A 93 22.66 5.35 14.76
C PRO A 93 22.71 5.62 13.25
N LEU A 94 23.84 5.37 12.58
CA LEU A 94 23.96 5.52 11.13
C LEU A 94 23.06 4.55 10.36
N ARG A 95 22.93 3.30 10.83
CA ARG A 95 21.97 2.34 10.30
C ARG A 95 20.54 2.84 10.47
N LEU A 96 20.15 3.31 11.66
CA LEU A 96 18.80 3.84 11.88
C LEU A 96 18.52 5.03 10.96
N TYR A 97 19.49 5.92 10.77
CA TYR A 97 19.39 7.03 9.83
C TYR A 97 19.18 6.54 8.40
N TYR A 98 20.01 5.61 7.94
CA TYR A 98 19.91 5.00 6.61
C TYR A 98 18.52 4.38 6.37
N LEU A 99 18.04 3.58 7.31
CA LEU A 99 16.75 2.90 7.22
C LEU A 99 15.59 3.90 7.22
N SER A 100 15.65 4.89 8.11
CA SER A 100 14.58 5.90 8.25
C SER A 100 14.51 6.82 7.04
N ARG A 101 15.67 7.25 6.51
CA ARG A 101 15.74 8.12 5.32
C ARG A 101 15.17 7.43 4.07
N ASN A 102 15.43 6.14 3.92
CA ASN A 102 15.02 5.35 2.77
C ASN A 102 13.69 4.60 2.99
N ASN A 103 13.00 4.83 4.11
CA ASN A 103 11.79 4.09 4.51
C ASN A 103 11.96 2.55 4.45
N LEU A 104 13.14 2.05 4.84
CA LEU A 104 13.50 0.63 4.84
C LEU A 104 13.28 0.01 6.22
N ILE A 105 12.81 -1.24 6.22
CA ILE A 105 12.71 -2.07 7.43
C ILE A 105 13.95 -3.00 7.48
N PRO A 106 14.76 -2.97 8.57
CA PRO A 106 15.97 -3.80 8.70
C PRO A 106 15.62 -5.27 8.88
N GLU A 107 16.15 -6.12 8.01
CA GLU A 107 15.75 -7.52 7.95
C GLU A 107 16.15 -8.28 9.22
N THR A 108 15.18 -8.90 9.87
CA THR A 108 15.21 -10.30 10.35
C THR A 108 13.80 -10.89 10.15
N SER A 109 13.00 -10.29 9.26
CA SER A 109 11.58 -10.56 9.11
C SER A 109 11.06 -10.41 7.67
N ARG A 110 11.93 -10.17 6.66
CA ARG A 110 11.45 -10.02 5.28
C ARG A 110 10.81 -11.28 4.70
N ASP A 111 11.14 -12.44 5.28
CA ASP A 111 10.47 -13.71 4.99
C ASP A 111 9.68 -14.29 6.17
N LYS A 112 9.57 -13.58 7.31
CA LYS A 112 8.66 -14.03 8.36
C LYS A 112 7.25 -13.60 7.93
N PRO A 113 6.36 -14.54 7.58
CA PRO A 113 5.02 -14.19 7.17
C PRO A 113 4.36 -13.39 8.30
N CYS A 114 3.92 -12.19 7.98
CA CYS A 114 3.07 -11.39 8.84
C CYS A 114 1.61 -11.62 8.45
N ARG A 115 0.75 -11.67 9.46
CA ARG A 115 -0.69 -11.78 9.26
C ARG A 115 -1.29 -10.42 9.47
N LYS A 116 -1.99 -9.92 8.45
CA LYS A 116 -2.70 -8.65 8.52
C LYS A 116 -4.18 -8.88 8.31
N GLN A 117 -5.02 -8.19 9.07
CA GLN A 117 -6.47 -8.20 8.86
C GLN A 117 -6.81 -7.03 7.96
N ILE A 118 -7.45 -7.32 6.83
CA ILE A 118 -7.88 -6.30 5.87
C ILE A 118 -9.37 -6.44 5.60
N VAL A 119 -10.06 -5.33 5.34
CA VAL A 119 -11.35 -5.36 4.64
C VAL A 119 -11.10 -5.45 3.14
N CYS A 120 -11.58 -6.50 2.50
CA CYS A 120 -11.49 -6.66 1.05
C CYS A 120 -12.36 -5.61 0.35
N LEU A 121 -11.73 -4.70 -0.39
CA LEU A 121 -12.39 -3.59 -1.10
C LEU A 121 -12.22 -3.68 -2.61
N ALA A 122 -11.34 -4.55 -3.09
CA ALA A 122 -11.27 -4.94 -4.49
C ALA A 122 -10.99 -6.45 -4.60
N ASN A 123 -11.67 -7.09 -5.54
CA ASN A 123 -11.32 -8.40 -6.08
C ASN A 123 -11.60 -8.36 -7.58
N SER A 124 -10.69 -7.71 -8.30
CA SER A 124 -10.83 -7.38 -9.72
C SER A 124 -10.07 -8.37 -10.60
N ARG A 125 -10.40 -8.43 -11.89
CA ARG A 125 -9.58 -9.20 -12.86
C ARG A 125 -8.32 -8.43 -13.21
N LYS A 126 -7.20 -9.14 -13.30
CA LYS A 126 -5.95 -8.65 -13.88
C LYS A 126 -5.39 -9.75 -14.78
N TYR A 127 -5.41 -9.53 -16.09
CA TYR A 127 -5.08 -10.55 -17.09
C TYR A 127 -5.88 -11.86 -16.89
N SER A 128 -5.17 -12.98 -16.68
CA SER A 128 -5.75 -14.30 -16.38
C SER A 128 -5.98 -14.54 -14.88
N GLY A 129 -5.50 -13.64 -14.01
CA GLY A 129 -5.60 -13.73 -12.56
C GLY A 129 -6.45 -12.62 -11.93
N HIS A 130 -6.18 -12.37 -10.65
CA HIS A 130 -6.94 -11.48 -9.79
C HIS A 130 -6.04 -10.44 -9.12
N CYS A 131 -6.60 -9.25 -8.88
CA CYS A 131 -6.04 -8.26 -7.99
C CYS A 131 -6.98 -8.10 -6.79
N VAL A 132 -6.50 -8.51 -5.62
CA VAL A 132 -7.19 -8.28 -4.35
C VAL A 132 -6.54 -7.10 -3.63
N ALA A 133 -7.34 -6.21 -3.07
CA ALA A 133 -6.82 -5.13 -2.24
C ALA A 133 -7.81 -4.74 -1.14
N GLY A 134 -7.29 -4.18 -0.06
CA GLY A 134 -8.08 -3.81 1.10
C GLY A 134 -7.35 -2.86 2.03
N LYS A 135 -8.08 -2.27 2.98
CA LYS A 135 -7.48 -1.47 4.05
C LYS A 135 -7.23 -2.33 5.28
N GLU A 136 -6.05 -2.19 5.88
CA GLU A 136 -5.74 -2.83 7.16
C GLU A 136 -6.69 -2.35 8.25
N LEU A 137 -7.11 -3.26 9.13
CA LEU A 137 -7.96 -2.95 10.25
C LEU A 137 -7.19 -3.16 11.56
N PHE A 138 -7.10 -2.10 12.35
CA PHE A 138 -6.67 -2.15 13.74
C PHE A 138 -7.89 -2.06 14.66
N SER A 139 -7.67 -2.30 15.96
CA SER A 139 -8.74 -2.28 16.96
C SER A 139 -9.39 -0.90 17.12
N ASP A 140 -8.66 0.16 16.82
CA ASP A 140 -8.99 1.55 17.12
C ASP A 140 -9.01 2.46 15.87
N HIS A 141 -8.35 2.06 14.78
CA HIS A 141 -8.29 2.86 13.56
C HIS A 141 -8.21 2.00 12.29
N ILE A 142 -8.41 2.65 11.14
CA ILE A 142 -8.22 2.05 9.82
C ILE A 142 -6.79 2.34 9.37
N GLY A 143 -6.08 1.29 9.02
CA GLY A 143 -4.71 1.33 8.57
C GLY A 143 -4.57 1.61 7.07
N PRO A 144 -3.33 1.48 6.55
CA PRO A 144 -3.04 1.72 5.15
C PRO A 144 -3.69 0.66 4.25
N TRP A 145 -3.68 0.95 2.95
CA TRP A 145 -3.99 -0.01 1.92
C TRP A 145 -2.95 -1.14 1.84
N ILE A 146 -3.42 -2.32 1.49
CA ILE A 146 -2.63 -3.53 1.29
C ILE A 146 -3.13 -4.20 0.01
N ARG A 147 -2.21 -4.44 -0.92
CA ARG A 147 -2.43 -5.22 -2.14
C ARG A 147 -1.52 -6.45 -2.12
N PRO A 148 -2.03 -7.64 -1.79
CA PRO A 148 -1.25 -8.86 -1.93
C PRO A 148 -0.96 -9.13 -3.41
N ILE A 149 0.28 -9.51 -3.73
CA ILE A 149 0.74 -9.87 -5.06
C ILE A 149 1.48 -11.21 -5.04
N SER A 150 1.46 -11.93 -6.15
CA SER A 150 2.27 -13.14 -6.33
C SER A 150 3.73 -12.77 -6.63
N GLU A 151 4.60 -13.78 -6.74
CA GLU A 151 5.99 -13.61 -7.18
C GLU A 151 6.11 -13.53 -8.72
N GLN A 152 4.99 -13.54 -9.46
CA GLN A 152 5.00 -13.39 -10.91
C GLN A 152 5.34 -11.95 -11.32
N GLU A 153 5.81 -11.78 -12.56
CA GLU A 153 6.26 -10.48 -13.10
C GLU A 153 5.18 -9.40 -12.99
N THR A 154 3.95 -9.72 -13.35
CA THR A 154 2.78 -8.84 -13.26
C THR A 154 2.03 -8.98 -11.93
N GLY A 155 2.50 -9.82 -11.00
CA GLY A 155 2.00 -9.88 -9.62
C GLY A 155 0.52 -10.27 -9.42
N GLU A 156 -0.22 -10.68 -10.46
CA GLU A 156 -1.59 -11.17 -10.33
C GLU A 156 -1.64 -12.44 -9.48
N LEU A 157 -2.75 -12.58 -8.76
CA LEU A 157 -3.02 -13.74 -7.92
C LEU A 157 -3.85 -14.76 -8.71
N SER A 158 -3.47 -16.02 -8.65
CA SER A 158 -4.26 -17.13 -9.16
C SER A 158 -5.50 -17.37 -8.30
N LYS A 159 -6.47 -18.12 -8.86
CA LYS A 159 -7.65 -18.57 -8.11
C LYS A 159 -7.29 -19.41 -6.89
N ASP A 160 -6.18 -20.14 -6.93
CA ASP A 160 -5.74 -20.97 -5.82
C ASP A 160 -5.11 -20.13 -4.70
N GLU A 161 -4.36 -19.08 -5.03
CA GLU A 161 -3.75 -18.18 -4.04
C GLU A 161 -4.77 -17.33 -3.28
N ILE A 162 -5.89 -16.95 -3.92
CA ILE A 162 -6.95 -16.16 -3.27
C ILE A 162 -7.97 -17.01 -2.52
N LYS A 163 -7.85 -18.35 -2.50
CA LYS A 163 -8.82 -19.21 -1.81
C LYS A 163 -8.73 -18.99 -0.30
N LEU A 164 -9.87 -18.62 0.28
CA LEU A 164 -10.09 -18.66 1.71
C LEU A 164 -10.10 -20.11 2.21
N GLN A 165 -9.83 -20.29 3.50
CA GLN A 165 -10.10 -21.54 4.20
C GLN A 165 -11.60 -21.88 4.06
N GLY A 166 -11.91 -22.92 3.26
CA GLY A 166 -13.28 -23.22 2.79
C GLY A 166 -13.50 -23.08 1.27
N ALA A 167 -12.44 -22.82 0.50
CA ALA A 167 -12.38 -22.87 -0.97
C ALA A 167 -13.23 -21.82 -1.73
N GLN A 168 -13.60 -20.71 -1.09
CA GLN A 168 -14.23 -19.56 -1.74
C GLN A 168 -13.22 -18.42 -1.90
N ALA A 169 -13.36 -17.61 -2.95
CA ALA A 169 -12.62 -16.36 -3.07
C ALA A 169 -13.22 -15.29 -2.13
N PRO A 170 -12.41 -14.31 -1.66
CA PRO A 170 -12.92 -13.22 -0.83
C PRO A 170 -13.92 -12.37 -1.61
N LYS A 171 -15.02 -12.03 -0.94
CA LYS A 171 -16.01 -11.06 -1.44
C LYS A 171 -15.65 -9.67 -0.94
N LEU A 172 -16.16 -8.65 -1.63
CA LEU A 172 -16.09 -7.29 -1.11
C LEU A 172 -16.77 -7.23 0.26
N LEU A 173 -16.17 -6.46 1.18
CA LEU A 173 -16.55 -6.32 2.59
C LEU A 173 -16.20 -7.51 3.50
N ASP A 174 -15.66 -8.60 2.97
CA ASP A 174 -15.07 -9.63 3.82
C ASP A 174 -13.87 -9.05 4.58
N VAL A 175 -13.87 -9.19 5.91
CA VAL A 175 -12.70 -8.94 6.74
C VAL A 175 -11.89 -10.21 6.79
N ILE A 176 -10.76 -10.22 6.08
CA ILE A 176 -9.92 -11.39 5.87
C ILE A 176 -8.56 -11.21 6.56
N THR A 177 -8.03 -12.31 7.09
CA THR A 177 -6.63 -12.39 7.53
C THR A 177 -5.81 -12.89 6.34
N VAL A 178 -4.92 -12.04 5.83
CA VAL A 178 -4.00 -12.35 4.74
C VAL A 178 -2.61 -12.65 5.29
N SER A 179 -1.93 -13.62 4.69
CA SER A 179 -0.52 -13.93 4.98
C SER A 179 0.36 -13.21 3.98
N LEU A 180 1.32 -12.42 4.46
CA LEU A 180 2.14 -11.52 3.66
C LEU A 180 3.61 -11.62 4.06
N LYS A 181 4.52 -11.45 3.10
CA LYS A 181 5.96 -11.30 3.32
C LYS A 181 6.32 -9.81 3.27
N ARG A 182 7.47 -9.47 2.67
CA ARG A 182 7.93 -8.10 2.43
C ARG A 182 7.00 -7.30 1.50
N GLN A 183 7.04 -5.98 1.68
CA GLN A 183 6.52 -5.04 0.69
C GLN A 183 7.36 -5.12 -0.59
N GLN A 184 6.70 -4.88 -1.73
CA GLN A 184 7.33 -4.75 -3.04
C GLN A 184 6.64 -3.63 -3.82
N PRO A 185 6.82 -2.36 -3.38
CA PRO A 185 6.13 -1.22 -3.96
C PRO A 185 6.64 -0.92 -5.37
N HIS A 186 5.72 -0.48 -6.22
CA HIS A 186 6.02 0.20 -7.48
C HIS A 186 5.36 1.59 -7.46
N SER A 187 5.82 2.50 -8.29
CA SER A 187 5.27 3.87 -8.42
C SER A 187 3.75 3.92 -8.57
N TYR A 188 3.20 3.06 -9.42
CA TYR A 188 1.76 2.93 -9.65
C TYR A 188 1.08 1.88 -8.77
N GLN A 189 1.80 1.27 -7.80
CA GLN A 189 1.31 0.25 -6.86
C GLN A 189 2.13 0.23 -5.55
N THR A 190 2.06 1.33 -4.78
CA THR A 190 2.87 1.50 -3.57
C THR A 190 2.46 0.57 -2.42
N GLU A 191 1.27 -0.03 -2.51
CA GLU A 191 0.64 -0.84 -1.47
C GLU A 191 0.95 -2.34 -1.58
N ASN A 192 1.87 -2.72 -2.48
CA ASN A 192 2.13 -4.12 -2.82
C ASN A 192 2.88 -4.86 -1.71
N TYR A 193 2.38 -6.05 -1.38
CA TYR A 193 3.03 -7.02 -0.49
C TYR A 193 3.09 -8.38 -1.16
N LEU A 194 4.24 -9.04 -1.12
CA LEU A 194 4.34 -10.42 -1.58
C LEU A 194 3.51 -11.36 -0.70
N LEU A 195 2.83 -12.32 -1.31
CA LEU A 195 2.02 -13.31 -0.61
C LEU A 195 2.88 -14.21 0.30
N GLY A 196 2.40 -14.47 1.52
CA GLY A 196 2.87 -15.55 2.38
C GLY A 196 2.31 -16.91 1.94
N LYS A 197 2.77 -18.00 2.56
CA LYS A 197 2.37 -19.37 2.18
C LYS A 197 1.04 -19.83 2.79
N ASP A 198 0.55 -19.14 3.82
CA ASP A 198 -0.63 -19.58 4.55
C ASP A 198 -1.92 -19.18 3.83
N ALA A 199 -2.90 -20.08 3.82
CA ALA A 199 -4.24 -19.80 3.32
C ALA A 199 -4.89 -18.63 4.08
N TRP A 200 -5.68 -17.84 3.34
CA TRP A 200 -6.40 -16.71 3.90
C TRP A 200 -7.62 -17.16 4.70
N ILE A 201 -8.00 -16.38 5.71
CA ILE A 201 -9.11 -16.72 6.61
C ILE A 201 -10.14 -15.60 6.57
N LYS A 202 -11.40 -15.90 6.27
CA LYS A 202 -12.50 -14.96 6.49
C LYS A 202 -12.85 -14.92 7.97
N ASN A 203 -12.71 -13.75 8.59
CA ASN A 203 -13.00 -13.56 10.02
C ASN A 203 -14.46 -13.14 10.24
N ARG A 204 -14.93 -12.15 9.46
CA ARG A 204 -16.27 -11.59 9.52
C ARG A 204 -16.59 -10.82 8.23
N GLU A 205 -17.77 -10.22 8.16
CA GLU A 205 -18.13 -9.22 7.16
C GLU A 205 -18.15 -7.84 7.81
N LEU A 206 -17.73 -6.80 7.08
CA LEU A 206 -17.80 -5.43 7.55
C LEU A 206 -19.23 -4.89 7.34
N PRO A 207 -19.87 -4.30 8.36
CA PRO A 207 -21.17 -3.67 8.20
C PRO A 207 -21.14 -2.51 7.19
N VAL A 208 -22.18 -2.40 6.36
CA VAL A 208 -22.34 -1.30 5.40
C VAL A 208 -22.36 0.08 6.10
N THR A 209 -22.79 0.13 7.36
CA THR A 209 -22.77 1.36 8.18
C THR A 209 -21.37 1.90 8.45
N ASP A 210 -20.32 1.09 8.29
CA ASP A 210 -18.93 1.49 8.50
C ASP A 210 -18.23 1.98 7.22
N LEU A 211 -18.85 1.86 6.03
CA LEU A 211 -18.27 2.30 4.77
C LEU A 211 -17.82 3.77 4.75
N PRO A 212 -18.57 4.74 5.32
CA PRO A 212 -18.11 6.13 5.37
C PRO A 212 -16.75 6.30 6.04
N LYS A 213 -16.43 5.46 7.04
CA LYS A 213 -15.17 5.52 7.80
C LYS A 213 -13.97 5.09 6.95
N LEU A 214 -14.20 4.28 5.92
CA LEU A 214 -13.16 3.81 5.01
C LEU A 214 -12.81 4.81 3.91
N CYS A 215 -13.59 5.88 3.72
CA CYS A 215 -13.35 6.80 2.61
C CYS A 215 -12.01 7.52 2.76
N ASP A 216 -11.25 7.59 1.66
CA ASP A 216 -10.05 8.39 1.56
C ASP A 216 -10.43 9.87 1.42
N ASP A 217 -9.86 10.72 2.26
CA ASP A 217 -10.06 12.17 2.22
C ASP A 217 -9.09 12.80 1.22
N VAL A 218 -9.53 12.91 -0.02
CA VAL A 218 -8.78 13.47 -1.14
C VAL A 218 -9.64 14.42 -1.96
N ASP A 219 -9.00 15.42 -2.58
CA ASP A 219 -9.68 16.40 -3.42
C ASP A 219 -9.94 15.89 -4.85
N SER A 220 -9.10 14.97 -5.34
CA SER A 220 -9.21 14.40 -6.68
C SER A 220 -8.74 12.94 -6.72
N LEU A 221 -9.09 12.24 -7.80
CA LEU A 221 -8.63 10.88 -8.06
C LEU A 221 -7.31 10.94 -8.82
N TRP A 222 -6.26 11.41 -8.14
CA TRP A 222 -4.92 11.71 -8.67
C TRP A 222 -4.90 12.84 -9.71
N ILE A 223 -4.02 12.73 -10.71
CA ILE A 223 -3.79 13.74 -11.76
C ILE A 223 -4.90 13.68 -12.81
N ASN A 224 -5.52 14.82 -13.10
CA ASN A 224 -6.60 14.95 -14.08
C ASN A 224 -6.13 15.61 -15.39
N ASN A 225 -7.06 15.80 -16.34
CA ASN A 225 -6.86 16.38 -17.68
C ASN A 225 -6.20 15.45 -18.71
N TYR A 226 -6.09 14.16 -18.42
CA TYR A 226 -5.69 13.13 -19.37
C TYR A 226 -6.78 12.07 -19.49
N HIS A 227 -7.23 11.80 -20.71
CA HIS A 227 -8.36 10.88 -20.96
C HIS A 227 -8.15 10.07 -22.24
N SER A 228 -8.63 8.83 -22.22
CA SER A 228 -8.73 7.97 -23.39
C SER A 228 -9.88 8.42 -24.30
N SER A 229 -9.96 7.86 -25.51
CA SER A 229 -11.03 8.21 -26.48
C SER A 229 -12.46 7.93 -25.99
N THR A 230 -12.61 7.05 -25.00
CA THR A 230 -13.91 6.60 -24.48
C THR A 230 -14.09 6.89 -22.99
N GLY A 231 -13.07 7.44 -22.33
CA GLY A 231 -13.10 7.76 -20.91
C GLY A 231 -12.98 9.24 -20.64
N LEU A 232 -12.99 9.58 -19.36
CA LEU A 232 -12.83 10.95 -18.88
C LEU A 232 -12.00 10.93 -17.61
N ASN A 233 -10.92 11.72 -17.60
CA ASN A 233 -9.91 11.74 -16.55
C ASN A 233 -9.37 10.34 -16.19
N ASP A 234 -9.39 9.38 -17.12
CA ASP A 234 -9.24 7.94 -16.87
C ASP A 234 -7.83 7.40 -17.10
N ARG A 235 -6.85 8.28 -17.30
CA ARG A 235 -5.45 7.88 -17.43
C ARG A 235 -4.50 8.97 -16.93
N ILE A 236 -3.25 8.60 -16.69
CA ILE A 236 -2.15 9.50 -16.30
C ILE A 236 -0.92 9.08 -17.12
N PRO A 237 -0.16 10.01 -17.71
CA PRO A 237 1.14 9.69 -18.30
C PRO A 237 2.05 8.95 -17.30
N GLU A 238 2.74 7.92 -17.77
CA GLU A 238 3.57 7.04 -16.93
C GLU A 238 4.66 7.80 -16.15
N ASP A 239 5.36 8.72 -16.82
CA ASP A 239 6.37 9.60 -16.22
C ASP A 239 5.82 10.44 -15.06
N LEU A 240 4.63 11.00 -15.22
CA LEU A 240 3.95 11.75 -14.17
C LEU A 240 3.45 10.86 -13.03
N ALA A 241 3.02 9.64 -13.34
CA ALA A 241 2.63 8.67 -12.33
C ALA A 241 3.82 8.29 -11.45
N ASP A 242 4.97 8.04 -12.08
CA ASP A 242 6.22 7.67 -11.42
C ASP A 242 6.80 8.77 -10.54
N GLU A 243 6.76 10.02 -11.00
CA GLU A 243 7.33 11.16 -10.28
C GLU A 243 6.45 11.64 -9.12
N LYS A 244 5.13 11.64 -9.28
CA LYS A 244 4.23 12.45 -8.43
C LYS A 244 3.28 11.67 -7.53
N LEU A 245 3.09 10.37 -7.76
CA LEU A 245 2.09 9.61 -7.03
C LEU A 245 2.70 8.85 -5.86
N SER A 246 2.02 8.92 -4.71
CA SER A 246 2.35 8.17 -3.50
C SER A 246 1.30 7.09 -3.17
N SER A 247 0.21 7.04 -3.92
CA SER A 247 -0.88 6.08 -3.75
C SER A 247 -1.45 5.67 -5.10
N SER A 248 -2.04 4.48 -5.14
CA SER A 248 -2.67 3.91 -6.34
C SER A 248 -4.03 3.27 -6.07
N LEU A 249 -4.51 3.32 -4.83
CA LEU A 249 -5.85 2.89 -4.43
C LEU A 249 -6.53 4.01 -3.64
N LEU A 250 -7.82 4.23 -3.94
CA LEU A 250 -8.69 5.11 -3.18
C LEU A 250 -10.07 4.46 -3.02
N PHE A 251 -10.67 4.66 -1.85
CA PHE A 251 -12.05 4.29 -1.57
C PHE A 251 -12.87 5.56 -1.41
N ILE A 252 -13.86 5.76 -2.27
CA ILE A 252 -14.59 7.02 -2.35
C ILE A 252 -16.09 6.80 -2.44
N LYS A 253 -16.84 7.79 -1.96
CA LYS A 253 -18.26 7.91 -2.21
C LYS A 253 -18.49 8.80 -3.43
N PRO A 254 -18.91 8.25 -4.59
CA PRO A 254 -19.19 9.06 -5.76
C PRO A 254 -20.55 9.76 -5.66
N ASP A 255 -20.67 10.84 -6.39
CA ASP A 255 -21.94 11.43 -6.77
C ASP A 255 -22.30 10.97 -8.20
N ASN A 256 -23.59 10.98 -8.53
CA ASN A 256 -24.07 10.77 -9.89
C ASN A 256 -23.65 9.47 -10.60
N LEU A 257 -23.41 8.38 -9.86
CA LEU A 257 -22.97 7.11 -10.43
C LEU A 257 -23.94 6.54 -11.47
N CYS A 258 -23.40 6.21 -12.65
CA CYS A 258 -24.08 5.57 -13.75
C CYS A 258 -23.18 4.47 -14.34
N ILE A 259 -23.72 3.25 -14.43
CA ILE A 259 -23.04 2.16 -15.12
C ILE A 259 -23.37 2.22 -16.61
N VAL A 260 -22.36 2.27 -17.45
CA VAL A 260 -22.49 2.33 -18.91
C VAL A 260 -22.04 1.00 -19.49
N VAL A 261 -22.92 0.36 -20.26
CA VAL A 261 -22.62 -0.84 -21.03
C VAL A 261 -22.51 -0.40 -22.49
N GLU A 262 -21.31 -0.48 -23.04
CA GLU A 262 -20.98 0.00 -24.37
C GLU A 262 -20.31 -1.11 -25.20
N GLN A 263 -20.33 -0.94 -26.52
CA GLN A 263 -19.64 -1.83 -27.44
C GLN A 263 -18.21 -1.35 -27.62
N GLY A 264 -17.23 -2.23 -27.40
CA GLY A 264 -15.83 -1.95 -27.68
C GLY A 264 -15.50 -1.98 -29.17
N SER A 265 -14.36 -1.39 -29.52
CA SER A 265 -13.79 -1.45 -30.88
C SER A 265 -13.50 -2.88 -31.36
N ASP A 266 -13.26 -3.79 -30.43
CA ASP A 266 -13.08 -5.23 -30.61
C ASP A 266 -14.42 -6.00 -30.72
N SER A 267 -15.54 -5.28 -30.76
CA SER A 267 -16.90 -5.84 -30.68
C SER A 267 -17.19 -6.62 -29.39
N LEU A 268 -16.39 -6.44 -28.33
CA LEU A 268 -16.69 -6.98 -27.02
C LEU A 268 -17.45 -5.95 -26.19
N LYS A 269 -18.41 -6.40 -25.38
CA LYS A 269 -19.08 -5.51 -24.42
C LYS A 269 -18.06 -4.99 -23.42
N LYS A 270 -18.26 -3.74 -23.04
CA LYS A 270 -17.35 -2.93 -22.25
C LYS A 270 -18.17 -2.22 -21.16
N VAL A 271 -17.66 -2.22 -19.92
CA VAL A 271 -18.36 -1.61 -18.78
C VAL A 271 -17.57 -0.43 -18.26
N ARG A 272 -18.25 0.71 -18.09
CA ARG A 272 -17.70 1.91 -17.47
C ARG A 272 -18.58 2.39 -16.33
N ALA A 273 -17.98 3.07 -15.38
CA ALA A 273 -18.66 3.88 -14.38
C ALA A 273 -18.45 5.35 -14.75
N LYS A 274 -19.55 6.05 -15.01
CA LYS A 274 -19.59 7.52 -15.10
C LYS A 274 -20.06 8.06 -13.76
N PHE A 275 -19.33 9.00 -13.19
CA PHE A 275 -19.66 9.58 -11.89
C PHE A 275 -18.97 10.92 -11.71
N SER A 276 -19.40 11.67 -10.70
CA SER A 276 -18.70 12.86 -10.22
C SER A 276 -18.12 12.63 -8.84
N PHE A 277 -16.99 13.22 -8.52
CA PHE A 277 -16.42 13.23 -7.18
C PHE A 277 -15.80 14.59 -6.91
N LYS A 278 -16.22 15.24 -5.81
CA LYS A 278 -15.79 16.62 -5.46
C LYS A 278 -16.01 17.61 -6.62
N GLY A 279 -17.11 17.46 -7.34
CA GLY A 279 -17.47 18.31 -8.48
C GLY A 279 -16.73 18.02 -9.80
N ILE A 280 -15.82 17.03 -9.82
CA ILE A 280 -15.08 16.64 -11.03
C ILE A 280 -15.72 15.39 -11.64
N GLU A 281 -15.89 15.37 -12.96
CA GLU A 281 -16.44 14.23 -13.68
C GLU A 281 -15.36 13.20 -14.07
N TYR A 282 -15.73 11.93 -13.97
CA TYR A 282 -14.89 10.78 -14.28
C TYR A 282 -15.66 9.74 -15.08
N SER A 283 -14.95 9.04 -15.98
CA SER A 283 -15.49 7.87 -16.67
C SER A 283 -14.45 6.76 -16.75
N PHE A 284 -14.48 5.86 -15.77
CA PHE A 284 -13.47 4.81 -15.60
C PHE A 284 -14.00 3.46 -16.07
N ARG A 285 -13.08 2.61 -16.51
CA ARG A 285 -13.36 1.19 -16.78
C ARG A 285 -13.70 0.46 -15.49
N VAL A 286 -14.71 -0.40 -15.52
CA VAL A 286 -15.02 -1.29 -14.38
C VAL A 286 -14.33 -2.63 -14.61
N THR A 287 -13.61 -3.12 -13.62
CA THR A 287 -12.88 -4.41 -13.66
C THR A 287 -13.31 -5.38 -12.55
N ASP A 288 -14.37 -5.03 -11.82
CA ASP A 288 -15.05 -5.91 -10.88
C ASP A 288 -15.83 -7.02 -11.62
N PRO A 289 -15.48 -8.31 -11.45
CA PRO A 289 -16.09 -9.41 -12.17
C PRO A 289 -17.60 -9.53 -11.93
N ALA A 290 -18.07 -9.26 -10.71
CA ALA A 290 -19.48 -9.38 -10.35
C ALA A 290 -20.30 -8.23 -10.95
N ILE A 291 -19.72 -7.05 -11.13
CA ILE A 291 -20.37 -5.96 -11.87
C ILE A 291 -20.39 -6.26 -13.36
N GLU A 292 -19.26 -6.67 -13.93
CA GLU A 292 -19.16 -7.02 -15.35
C GLU A 292 -20.15 -8.11 -15.74
N GLU A 293 -20.23 -9.21 -14.97
CA GLU A 293 -21.15 -10.30 -15.27
C GLU A 293 -22.62 -9.84 -15.26
N ARG A 294 -23.00 -9.00 -14.29
CA ARG A 294 -24.35 -8.42 -14.21
C ARG A 294 -24.60 -7.46 -15.37
N ALA A 295 -23.62 -6.65 -15.74
CA ALA A 295 -23.72 -5.66 -16.80
C ALA A 295 -23.78 -6.29 -18.19
N PHE A 296 -23.02 -7.36 -18.46
CA PHE A 296 -23.01 -8.04 -19.76
C PHE A 296 -24.32 -8.75 -20.10
N LYS A 297 -25.12 -9.10 -19.09
CA LYS A 297 -26.49 -9.60 -19.24
C LYS A 297 -27.50 -8.51 -19.65
N LYS A 298 -27.12 -7.24 -19.59
CA LYS A 298 -27.96 -6.11 -20.00
C LYS A 298 -27.65 -5.65 -21.43
N ASP A 299 -28.59 -4.91 -22.01
CA ASP A 299 -28.40 -4.26 -23.30
C ASP A 299 -27.41 -3.10 -23.21
N LEU A 300 -26.91 -2.67 -24.37
CA LEU A 300 -26.10 -1.46 -24.46
C LEU A 300 -26.93 -0.26 -23.95
N GLY A 301 -26.32 0.58 -23.11
CA GLY A 301 -27.03 1.70 -22.52
C GLY A 301 -26.42 2.21 -21.23
N GLN A 302 -27.13 3.15 -20.62
CA GLN A 302 -26.74 3.82 -19.38
C GLN A 302 -27.72 3.48 -18.27
N TYR A 303 -27.20 3.05 -17.13
CA TYR A 303 -27.95 2.58 -15.97
C TYR A 303 -27.61 3.45 -14.77
N ARG A 304 -28.42 4.48 -14.52
CA ARG A 304 -28.23 5.38 -13.38
C ARG A 304 -28.51 4.65 -12.07
N ILE A 305 -27.59 4.75 -11.13
CA ILE A 305 -27.70 4.15 -9.80
C ILE A 305 -28.38 5.15 -8.86
N LYS A 306 -29.61 4.86 -8.45
CA LYS A 306 -30.44 5.77 -7.62
C LYS A 306 -30.13 5.71 -6.13
N LYS A 307 -29.18 4.86 -5.74
CA LYS A 307 -28.83 4.61 -4.34
C LYS A 307 -27.70 5.55 -3.93
N ASP A 308 -27.88 6.23 -2.80
CA ASP A 308 -27.00 7.31 -2.34
C ASP A 308 -25.84 6.83 -1.45
N ASP A 309 -25.82 5.57 -1.06
CA ASP A 309 -24.81 4.93 -0.20
C ASP A 309 -23.98 3.89 -0.97
N VAL A 310 -23.71 4.15 -2.25
CA VAL A 310 -22.78 3.34 -3.06
C VAL A 310 -21.37 3.90 -2.94
N TYR A 311 -20.37 3.02 -2.93
CA TYR A 311 -18.96 3.41 -2.84
C TYR A 311 -18.13 2.68 -3.90
N LEU A 312 -17.05 3.33 -4.33
CA LEU A 312 -16.13 2.82 -5.33
C LEU A 312 -14.76 2.63 -4.72
N THR A 313 -14.16 1.49 -5.02
CA THR A 313 -12.71 1.34 -4.96
C THR A 313 -12.17 1.67 -6.33
N VAL A 314 -11.40 2.76 -6.43
CA VAL A 314 -10.70 3.13 -7.66
C VAL A 314 -9.22 2.78 -7.55
N SER A 315 -8.61 2.39 -8.65
CA SER A 315 -7.23 1.93 -8.70
C SER A 315 -6.49 2.44 -9.93
N LEU A 316 -5.16 2.52 -9.85
CA LEU A 316 -4.29 2.61 -11.02
C LEU A 316 -3.91 1.22 -11.52
N GLY A 317 -4.01 1.03 -12.84
CA GLY A 317 -3.47 -0.12 -13.54
C GLY A 317 -1.99 0.08 -13.89
N GLU A 318 -1.37 -1.00 -14.33
CA GLU A 318 0.01 -0.96 -14.85
C GLU A 318 0.10 -0.07 -16.09
N PRO A 319 1.29 0.49 -16.38
CA PRO A 319 1.52 1.25 -17.59
C PRO A 319 1.17 0.45 -18.84
N TYR A 320 0.41 1.08 -19.73
CA TYR A 320 0.07 0.53 -21.04
C TYR A 320 0.06 1.65 -22.06
N ASN A 321 0.88 1.52 -23.11
CA ASN A 321 1.08 2.54 -24.15
C ASN A 321 1.45 3.93 -23.57
N GLY A 322 2.30 3.97 -22.54
CA GLY A 322 2.78 5.20 -21.91
C GLY A 322 1.82 5.86 -20.92
N TYR A 323 0.78 5.14 -20.47
CA TYR A 323 -0.19 5.65 -19.51
C TYR A 323 -0.56 4.60 -18.44
N CYS A 324 -0.71 5.04 -17.19
CA CYS A 324 -1.43 4.30 -16.16
C CYS A 324 -2.92 4.63 -16.23
N TYR A 325 -3.77 3.62 -16.36
CA TYR A 325 -5.23 3.82 -16.44
C TYR A 325 -5.88 3.79 -15.07
N LYS A 326 -6.86 4.66 -14.85
CA LYS A 326 -7.71 4.69 -13.66
C LYS A 326 -8.92 3.79 -13.87
N LEU A 327 -9.15 2.89 -12.92
CA LEU A 327 -10.13 1.82 -13.00
C LEU A 327 -11.04 1.87 -11.77
N VAL A 328 -12.25 1.33 -11.89
CA VAL A 328 -13.11 0.95 -10.76
C VAL A 328 -12.93 -0.54 -10.52
N ALA A 329 -12.18 -0.87 -9.47
CA ALA A 329 -11.81 -2.24 -9.10
C ALA A 329 -12.80 -2.91 -8.13
N GLY A 330 -13.72 -2.13 -7.55
CA GLY A 330 -14.79 -2.64 -6.71
C GLY A 330 -15.94 -1.64 -6.61
N ILE A 331 -17.18 -2.15 -6.59
CA ILE A 331 -18.37 -1.36 -6.30
C ILE A 331 -19.13 -2.03 -5.17
N VAL A 332 -19.23 -1.35 -4.02
CA VAL A 332 -19.91 -1.88 -2.85
C VAL A 332 -21.27 -1.23 -2.64
N ASN A 333 -22.18 -2.03 -2.09
CA ASN A 333 -23.55 -1.63 -1.77
C ASN A 333 -24.41 -1.26 -3.02
N LEU A 334 -24.06 -1.79 -4.20
CA LEU A 334 -24.77 -1.61 -5.48
C LEU A 334 -26.08 -2.38 -5.59
#